data_AF-A0A3D3JWW2-F1
#
_entry.id   AF-A0A3D3JWW2-F1
#
_cell.length_a   1.000
_cell.length_b   1.000
_cell.length_c   1.000
_cell.angle_alpha   90.00
_cell.angle_beta   90.00
_cell.angle_gamma   90.00
#
_symmetry.space_group_name_H-M   'P 1'
#
loop_
_entity.id
_entity.type
_entity.pdbx_description
1 polymer ?
#
loop_
_entity_poly.entity_id
_entity_poly.type
_entity_poly.pdbx_seq_one_letter_code
_entity_poly.pdbx_strand_id
1 'polypeptide(L)'
;VAEDYFGLPDGSAVAKAWQAFGEAVRSYAFGFGMLYFSPFNRGCAYPLPDYEPRQQSMIAWHMDFREPLGDMLEQCVAFCGLAAVIDRLGTMHERWTEAVRQYERALAPAAQTPRGEQERNVACYFGHLVHSAWVLFSWLAWRHHPDTVAGLDTAVMCARLEAEQTNLAEVAALLERDPRLGFYEEAQRYYVTPDSVRAKRQADAAILTRLR
;
A
#
# COMPACT_ATOMS: atom_id res chain seq x y z
N VAL A 1 5.96 -1.56 -28.68
CA VAL A 1 6.53 -1.35 -27.31
C VAL A 1 6.15 -2.51 -26.41
N ALA A 2 4.86 -2.69 -26.09
CA ALA A 2 4.42 -3.83 -25.29
C ALA A 2 4.66 -5.17 -26.02
N GLU A 3 4.46 -5.19 -27.33
CA GLU A 3 4.79 -6.29 -28.23
C GLU A 3 6.27 -6.68 -28.08
N ASP A 4 7.18 -5.73 -28.26
CA ASP A 4 8.62 -5.96 -28.21
C ASP A 4 9.11 -6.32 -26.81
N TYR A 5 8.53 -5.68 -25.79
CA TYR A 5 8.95 -5.85 -24.39
C TYR A 5 8.56 -7.23 -23.86
N PHE A 6 7.36 -7.72 -24.19
CA PHE A 6 6.83 -9.00 -23.72
C PHE A 6 6.88 -10.13 -24.75
N GLY A 7 7.26 -9.86 -26.00
CA GLY A 7 7.20 -10.84 -27.09
C GLY A 7 5.76 -11.20 -27.50
N LEU A 8 4.85 -10.23 -27.46
CA LEU A 8 3.44 -10.45 -27.76
C LEU A 8 3.13 -10.13 -29.23
N PRO A 9 2.22 -10.90 -29.88
CA PRO A 9 1.77 -10.58 -31.23
C PRO A 9 0.89 -9.32 -31.29
N ASP A 10 0.21 -8.99 -30.19
CA ASP A 10 -0.57 -7.76 -30.00
C ASP A 10 -0.41 -7.28 -28.55
N GLY A 11 0.12 -6.06 -28.37
CA GLY A 11 0.36 -5.44 -27.07
C GLY A 11 -0.75 -4.47 -26.64
N SER A 12 -1.84 -4.35 -27.40
CA SER A 12 -2.90 -3.37 -27.16
C SER A 12 -3.59 -3.53 -25.81
N ALA A 13 -3.82 -4.78 -25.36
CA ALA A 13 -4.40 -5.07 -24.05
C ALA A 13 -3.47 -4.64 -22.90
N VAL A 14 -2.16 -4.86 -23.06
CA VAL A 14 -1.14 -4.42 -22.10
C VAL A 14 -1.08 -2.89 -22.05
N ALA A 15 -1.07 -2.22 -23.19
CA ALA A 15 -1.07 -0.76 -23.25
C ALA A 15 -2.31 -0.15 -22.58
N LYS A 16 -3.49 -0.76 -22.74
CA LYS A 16 -4.72 -0.35 -22.04
C LYS A 16 -4.60 -0.52 -20.52
N ALA A 17 -4.02 -1.63 -20.05
CA ALA A 17 -3.79 -1.83 -18.63
C ALA A 17 -2.78 -0.80 -18.06
N TRP A 18 -1.72 -0.47 -18.80
CA TRP A 18 -0.81 0.62 -18.43
C TRP A 18 -1.50 1.98 -18.34
N GLN A 19 -2.40 2.29 -19.28
CA GLN A 19 -3.22 3.49 -19.18
C GLN A 19 -4.11 3.46 -17.93
N ALA A 20 -4.72 2.32 -17.60
CA ALA A 20 -5.52 2.17 -16.39
C ALA A 20 -4.70 2.38 -15.10
N PHE A 21 -3.46 1.88 -15.05
CA PHE A 21 -2.54 2.20 -13.95
C PHE A 21 -2.25 3.70 -13.86
N GLY A 22 -2.02 4.36 -15.00
CA GLY A 22 -1.86 5.82 -15.09
C GLY A 22 -3.07 6.59 -14.52
N GLU A 23 -4.29 6.14 -14.83
CA GLU A 23 -5.52 6.74 -14.31
C GLU A 23 -5.75 6.45 -12.82
N ALA A 24 -5.28 5.30 -12.32
CA ALA A 24 -5.34 4.97 -10.90
C ALA A 24 -4.43 5.90 -10.07
N VAL A 25 -3.17 6.08 -10.49
CA VAL A 25 -2.18 6.90 -9.76
C VAL A 25 -2.49 8.39 -9.79
N ARG A 26 -3.32 8.88 -10.72
CA ARG A 26 -3.82 10.28 -10.68
C ARG A 26 -4.57 10.61 -9.39
N SER A 27 -5.09 9.60 -8.70
CA SER A 27 -5.76 9.79 -7.41
C SER A 27 -4.75 9.95 -6.27
N TYR A 28 -3.49 9.52 -6.44
CA TYR A 28 -2.46 9.63 -5.41
C TYR A 28 -2.37 11.05 -4.88
N ALA A 29 -2.39 11.18 -3.56
CA ALA A 29 -2.36 12.46 -2.88
C ALA A 29 -0.92 13.01 -2.88
N PHE A 30 -0.38 13.33 -4.06
CA PHE A 30 1.01 13.73 -4.18
C PHE A 30 1.28 15.07 -3.49
N GLY A 31 2.29 15.09 -2.63
CA GLY A 31 2.84 16.27 -1.98
C GLY A 31 4.09 15.91 -1.20
N PHE A 32 4.93 16.90 -0.89
CA PHE A 32 6.15 16.68 -0.10
C PHE A 32 5.86 16.00 1.25
N GLY A 33 4.72 16.34 1.86
CA GLY A 33 4.17 15.66 3.04
C GLY A 33 4.05 14.16 2.85
N MET A 34 3.31 13.74 1.82
CA MET A 34 3.11 12.31 1.52
C MET A 34 4.38 11.60 1.08
N LEU A 35 5.27 12.27 0.34
CA LEU A 35 6.51 11.64 -0.14
C LEU A 35 7.48 11.32 1.00
N TYR A 36 7.62 12.24 1.97
CA TYR A 36 8.68 12.17 2.97
C TYR A 36 8.17 11.80 4.36
N PHE A 37 6.92 12.13 4.69
CA PHE A 37 6.36 11.98 6.03
C PHE A 37 5.20 10.96 6.10
N SER A 38 4.99 10.15 5.05
CA SER A 38 3.96 9.11 5.05
C SER A 38 4.52 7.72 5.33
N PRO A 39 3.71 6.82 5.92
CA PRO A 39 4.05 5.40 6.03
C PRO A 39 3.91 4.63 4.71
N PHE A 40 3.60 5.27 3.58
CA PHE A 40 3.13 4.57 2.38
C PHE A 40 4.04 3.43 1.94
N ASN A 41 5.35 3.68 1.82
CA ASN A 41 6.36 2.68 1.40
C ASN A 41 6.61 1.57 2.44
N ARG A 42 6.06 1.72 3.65
CA ARG A 42 6.16 0.74 4.76
C ARG A 42 4.79 0.22 5.17
N GLY A 43 3.72 0.53 4.44
CA GLY A 43 2.34 0.22 4.83
C GLY A 43 2.17 -1.24 5.22
N CYS A 44 2.69 -2.16 4.42
CA CYS A 44 2.61 -3.61 4.66
C CYS A 44 3.48 -4.11 5.83
N ALA A 45 4.39 -3.30 6.36
CA ALA A 45 5.32 -3.68 7.43
C ALA A 45 5.12 -2.90 8.74
N TYR A 46 4.35 -1.81 8.73
CA TYR A 46 4.14 -0.95 9.88
C TYR A 46 2.90 -1.39 10.68
N PRO A 47 3.04 -1.93 11.90
CA PRO A 47 1.90 -2.31 12.74
C PRO A 47 1.00 -1.12 13.05
N LEU A 48 -0.31 -1.36 13.13
CA LEU A 48 -1.23 -0.30 13.52
C LEU A 48 -0.93 0.16 14.96
N PRO A 49 -0.73 1.47 15.20
CA PRO A 49 -0.49 1.97 16.54
C PRO A 49 -1.70 1.70 17.45
N ASP A 50 -1.43 1.08 18.59
CA ASP A 50 -2.41 0.86 19.66
C ASP A 50 -2.00 1.57 20.96
N TYR A 51 -1.45 2.76 20.80
CA TYR A 51 -1.01 3.65 21.87
C TYR A 51 -1.37 5.09 21.48
N GLU A 52 -1.18 6.04 22.38
CA GLU A 52 -1.44 7.46 22.09
C GLU A 52 -0.42 8.02 21.08
N PRO A 53 -0.83 8.87 20.12
CA PRO A 53 0.06 9.36 19.08
C PRO A 53 1.26 10.10 19.66
N ARG A 54 2.43 9.83 19.11
CA ARG A 54 3.66 10.53 19.42
C ARG A 54 3.67 11.90 18.75
N GLN A 55 4.43 12.81 19.34
CA GLN A 55 4.65 14.16 18.82
C GLN A 55 5.72 14.20 17.70
N GLN A 56 5.91 13.08 17.01
CA GLN A 56 6.96 12.89 15.99
C GLN A 56 6.32 12.42 14.69
N SER A 57 6.73 13.02 13.57
CA SER A 57 6.28 12.63 12.23
C SER A 57 6.74 11.23 11.87
N MET A 58 6.03 10.60 10.95
CA MET A 58 6.49 9.38 10.27
C MET A 58 7.61 9.73 9.28
N ILE A 59 8.83 10.00 9.76
CA ILE A 59 9.94 10.41 8.89
C ILE A 59 10.43 9.20 8.07
N ALA A 60 9.74 8.92 6.97
CA ALA A 60 10.03 7.76 6.11
C ALA A 60 11.31 7.94 5.27
N TRP A 61 11.75 9.20 5.10
CA TRP A 61 13.02 9.55 4.45
C TRP A 61 14.23 9.45 5.37
N HIS A 62 14.03 9.44 6.69
CA HIS A 62 15.15 9.36 7.63
C HIS A 62 15.53 7.89 7.81
N MET A 63 16.67 7.54 7.22
CA MET A 63 17.12 6.18 6.98
C MET A 63 17.76 5.50 8.21
N ASP A 64 17.79 6.18 9.36
CA ASP A 64 18.32 5.63 10.61
C ASP A 64 17.19 5.03 11.47
N PHE A 65 17.03 3.70 11.35
CA PHE A 65 16.02 2.90 12.04
C PHE A 65 16.25 2.75 13.56
N ARG A 66 17.26 3.44 14.10
CA ARG A 66 17.56 3.42 15.54
C ARG A 66 16.53 4.18 16.37
N GLU A 67 15.82 5.12 15.75
CA GLU A 67 14.68 5.80 16.39
C GLU A 67 13.35 5.20 15.90
N PRO A 68 12.37 5.02 16.81
CA PRO A 68 11.07 4.51 16.40
C PRO A 68 10.41 5.54 15.46
N LEU A 69 10.08 5.12 14.23
CA LEU A 69 9.28 5.92 13.28
C LEU A 69 8.11 6.54 13.99
N GLY A 70 7.90 7.86 13.96
CA GLY A 70 6.73 8.52 14.55
C GLY A 70 5.39 8.04 13.96
N ASP A 71 4.29 8.68 14.34
CA ASP A 71 2.91 8.39 13.88
C ASP A 71 2.04 9.64 13.72
N MET A 72 2.63 10.83 13.87
CA MET A 72 1.98 12.11 13.60
C MET A 72 1.78 12.28 12.08
N LEU A 73 0.52 12.39 11.65
CA LEU A 73 0.14 12.49 10.24
C LEU A 73 0.04 13.93 9.74
N GLU A 74 0.08 14.92 10.61
CA GLU A 74 -0.23 16.32 10.33
C GLU A 74 0.69 16.87 9.24
N GLN A 75 2.00 16.60 9.32
CA GLN A 75 2.95 17.00 8.28
C GLN A 75 2.72 16.26 6.95
N CYS A 76 2.26 15.02 7.02
CA CYS A 76 1.97 14.19 5.87
C CYS A 76 0.75 14.72 5.11
N VAL A 77 -0.29 15.15 5.83
CA VAL A 77 -1.61 15.49 5.25
C VAL A 77 -1.86 16.99 5.13
N ALA A 78 -0.95 17.86 5.59
CA ALA A 78 -1.13 19.32 5.66
C ALA A 78 -1.63 19.98 4.35
N PHE A 79 -1.29 19.43 3.19
CA PHE A 79 -1.61 20.01 1.89
C PHE A 79 -3.06 19.79 1.43
N CYS A 80 -3.76 18.74 1.91
CA CYS A 80 -5.15 18.47 1.50
C CYS A 80 -6.05 17.89 2.59
N GLY A 81 -5.52 17.63 3.78
CA GLY A 81 -6.25 17.08 4.92
C GLY A 81 -6.35 15.55 4.91
N LEU A 82 -6.53 14.98 6.11
CA LEU A 82 -6.56 13.54 6.34
C LEU A 82 -7.71 12.84 5.59
N ALA A 83 -8.90 13.43 5.58
CA ALA A 83 -10.06 12.88 4.88
C ALA A 83 -9.84 12.76 3.37
N ALA A 84 -9.27 13.80 2.75
CA ALA A 84 -8.97 13.78 1.32
C ALA A 84 -7.89 12.75 0.98
N VAL A 85 -6.87 12.57 1.83
CA VAL A 85 -5.86 11.51 1.65
C VAL A 85 -6.50 10.13 1.70
N ILE A 86 -7.39 9.85 2.66
CA ILE A 86 -8.05 8.55 2.80
C ILE A 86 -8.95 8.25 1.58
N ASP A 87 -9.75 9.22 1.14
CA ASP A 87 -10.62 9.09 -0.03
C ASP A 87 -9.81 8.82 -1.32
N ARG A 88 -8.71 9.57 -1.50
CA ARG A 88 -7.78 9.41 -2.61
C ARG A 88 -7.09 8.04 -2.63
N LEU A 89 -6.64 7.55 -1.47
CA LEU A 89 -6.03 6.23 -1.34
C LEU A 89 -7.04 5.11 -1.59
N GLY A 90 -8.29 5.25 -1.11
CA GLY A 90 -9.38 4.32 -1.42
C GLY A 90 -9.67 4.25 -2.92
N THR A 91 -9.84 5.42 -3.55
CA THR A 91 -10.04 5.51 -5.01
C THR A 91 -8.87 4.91 -5.79
N MET A 92 -7.64 5.18 -5.35
CA MET A 92 -6.43 4.62 -5.96
C MET A 92 -6.39 3.10 -5.81
N HIS A 93 -6.71 2.57 -4.62
CA HIS A 93 -6.76 1.14 -4.36
C HIS A 93 -7.75 0.43 -5.28
N GLU A 94 -8.98 0.95 -5.38
CA GLU A 94 -10.03 0.37 -6.23
C GLU A 94 -9.61 0.33 -7.71
N ARG A 95 -9.16 1.49 -8.23
CA ARG A 95 -8.74 1.61 -9.64
C ARG A 95 -7.50 0.79 -9.95
N TRP A 96 -6.52 0.78 -9.05
CA TRP A 96 -5.29 0.01 -9.24
C TRP A 96 -5.58 -1.50 -9.21
N THR A 97 -6.44 -1.96 -8.30
CA THR A 97 -6.86 -3.37 -8.23
C THR A 97 -7.53 -3.82 -9.52
N GLU A 98 -8.40 -2.99 -10.10
CA GLU A 98 -9.01 -3.29 -11.40
C GLU A 98 -7.97 -3.27 -12.54
N ALA A 99 -7.04 -2.31 -12.53
CA ALA A 99 -5.95 -2.28 -13.50
C ALA A 99 -5.05 -3.53 -13.41
N VAL A 100 -4.74 -4.03 -12.20
CA VAL A 100 -4.02 -5.30 -12.01
C VAL A 100 -4.78 -6.45 -12.66
N ARG A 101 -6.10 -6.56 -12.45
CA ARG A 101 -6.92 -7.62 -13.08
C ARG A 101 -6.87 -7.56 -14.60
N GLN A 102 -6.93 -6.37 -15.18
CA GLN A 102 -6.80 -6.17 -16.63
C GLN A 102 -5.39 -6.57 -17.10
N TYR A 103 -4.36 -6.20 -16.34
CA TYR A 103 -2.97 -6.50 -16.65
C TYR A 103 -2.67 -7.99 -16.60
N GLU A 104 -3.15 -8.70 -15.59
CA GLU A 104 -3.00 -10.16 -15.47
C GLU A 104 -3.62 -10.90 -16.66
N ARG A 105 -4.82 -10.47 -17.09
CA ARG A 105 -5.47 -11.01 -18.30
C ARG A 105 -4.65 -10.71 -19.55
N ALA A 106 -4.16 -9.49 -19.69
CA ALA A 106 -3.35 -9.06 -20.83
C ALA A 106 -2.00 -9.78 -20.89
N LEU A 107 -1.39 -10.09 -19.75
CA LEU A 107 -0.12 -10.80 -19.63
C LEU A 107 -0.27 -12.33 -19.65
N ALA A 108 -1.48 -12.89 -19.70
CA ALA A 108 -1.69 -14.34 -19.73
C ALA A 108 -0.83 -15.07 -20.80
N PRO A 109 -0.65 -14.55 -22.04
CA PRO A 109 0.22 -15.18 -23.03
C PRO A 109 1.71 -15.13 -22.67
N ALA A 110 2.13 -14.17 -21.85
CA ALA A 110 3.51 -13.97 -21.40
C ALA A 110 3.72 -14.39 -19.93
N ALA A 111 2.74 -15.04 -19.30
CA ALA A 111 2.72 -15.27 -17.84
C ALA A 111 3.88 -16.11 -17.32
N GLN A 112 4.45 -16.99 -18.17
CA GLN A 112 5.58 -17.86 -17.84
C GLN A 112 6.93 -17.25 -18.27
N THR A 113 6.93 -16.06 -18.87
CA THR A 113 8.18 -15.36 -19.17
C THR A 113 8.69 -14.69 -17.89
N PRO A 114 10.02 -14.65 -17.65
CA PRO A 114 10.56 -13.93 -16.50
C PRO A 114 10.06 -12.48 -16.45
N ARG A 115 9.96 -11.79 -17.59
CA ARG A 115 9.45 -10.40 -17.63
C ARG A 115 7.98 -10.29 -17.23
N GLY A 116 7.11 -11.13 -17.80
CA GLY A 116 5.69 -11.12 -17.49
C GLY A 116 5.42 -11.40 -16.02
N GLU A 117 6.13 -12.36 -15.42
CA GLU A 117 6.06 -12.64 -13.99
C GLU A 117 6.53 -11.45 -13.15
N GLN A 118 7.70 -10.89 -13.46
CA GLN A 118 8.30 -9.79 -12.69
C GLN A 118 7.41 -8.54 -12.70
N GLU A 119 6.88 -8.16 -13.86
CA GLU A 119 6.00 -7.02 -14.04
C GLU A 119 4.67 -7.19 -13.29
N ARG A 120 4.05 -8.37 -13.41
CA ARG A 120 2.84 -8.69 -12.64
C ARG A 120 3.10 -8.59 -11.15
N ASN A 121 4.18 -9.19 -10.66
CA ASN A 121 4.50 -9.21 -9.24
C ASN A 121 4.70 -7.79 -8.69
N VAL A 122 5.37 -6.90 -9.43
CA VAL A 122 5.53 -5.47 -9.06
C VAL A 122 4.16 -4.77 -9.00
N ALA A 123 3.31 -4.98 -10.01
CA ALA A 123 1.98 -4.36 -10.05
C ALA A 123 1.10 -4.81 -8.87
N CYS A 124 1.10 -6.11 -8.54
CA CYS A 124 0.39 -6.64 -7.38
C CYS A 124 0.95 -6.08 -6.07
N TYR A 125 2.29 -6.08 -5.92
CA TYR A 125 2.96 -5.57 -4.72
C TYR A 125 2.61 -4.11 -4.43
N PHE A 126 2.62 -3.25 -5.46
CA PHE A 126 2.22 -1.87 -5.30
C PHE A 126 0.75 -1.74 -4.88
N GLY A 127 -0.15 -2.57 -5.41
CA GLY A 127 -1.54 -2.64 -4.98
C GLY A 127 -1.69 -2.97 -3.49
N HIS A 128 -0.89 -3.91 -2.98
CA HIS A 128 -0.85 -4.25 -1.55
C HIS A 128 -0.36 -3.08 -0.68
N LEU A 129 0.66 -2.33 -1.14
CA LEU A 129 1.12 -1.12 -0.45
C LEU A 129 0.03 -0.05 -0.35
N VAL A 130 -0.69 0.21 -1.45
CA VAL A 130 -1.79 1.17 -1.47
C VAL A 130 -2.90 0.74 -0.50
N HIS A 131 -3.26 -0.54 -0.48
CA HIS A 131 -4.26 -1.08 0.44
C HIS A 131 -3.83 -0.88 1.91
N SER A 132 -2.63 -1.33 2.27
CA SER A 132 -2.14 -1.20 3.66
C SER A 132 -2.02 0.26 4.08
N ALA A 133 -1.60 1.16 3.19
CA ALA A 133 -1.57 2.59 3.46
C ALA A 133 -2.98 3.12 3.72
N TRP A 134 -3.94 2.82 2.85
CA TRP A 134 -5.34 3.23 3.03
C TRP A 134 -5.90 2.78 4.39
N VAL A 135 -5.66 1.53 4.78
CA VAL A 135 -6.09 0.99 6.08
C VAL A 135 -5.41 1.70 7.25
N LEU A 136 -4.10 1.94 7.18
CA LEU A 136 -3.35 2.63 8.23
C LEU A 136 -3.82 4.09 8.44
N PHE A 137 -4.01 4.85 7.36
CA PHE A 137 -4.55 6.21 7.46
C PHE A 137 -5.97 6.20 8.03
N SER A 138 -6.79 5.22 7.63
CA SER A 138 -8.14 5.04 8.17
C SER A 138 -8.11 4.73 9.66
N TRP A 139 -7.24 3.82 10.09
CA TRP A 139 -7.08 3.47 11.50
C TRP A 139 -6.75 4.68 12.37
N LEU A 140 -5.76 5.46 11.94
CA LEU A 140 -5.33 6.65 12.67
C LEU A 140 -6.42 7.73 12.71
N ALA A 141 -7.13 7.94 11.59
CA ALA A 141 -8.27 8.84 11.55
C ALA A 141 -9.41 8.40 12.49
N TRP A 142 -9.81 7.14 12.43
CA TRP A 142 -10.87 6.59 13.26
C TRP A 142 -10.55 6.72 14.76
N ARG A 143 -9.31 6.39 15.14
CA ARG A 143 -8.89 6.35 16.53
C ARG A 143 -8.66 7.73 17.14
N HIS A 144 -8.05 8.65 16.39
CA HIS A 144 -7.53 9.90 16.94
C HIS A 144 -8.20 11.15 16.36
N HIS A 145 -8.96 11.01 15.28
CA HIS A 145 -9.63 12.11 14.59
C HIS A 145 -11.07 11.73 14.17
N PRO A 146 -11.91 11.22 15.08
CA PRO A 146 -13.20 10.60 14.74
C PRO A 146 -14.15 11.52 13.96
N ASP A 147 -14.03 12.84 14.14
CA ASP A 147 -14.87 13.83 13.47
C ASP A 147 -14.35 14.24 12.08
N THR A 148 -13.17 13.75 11.67
CA THR A 148 -12.52 14.17 10.41
C THR A 148 -13.02 13.39 9.20
N VAL A 149 -13.43 12.13 9.38
CA VAL A 149 -13.82 11.24 8.28
C VAL A 149 -15.22 10.69 8.53
N ALA A 150 -16.20 11.25 7.82
CA ALA A 150 -17.59 10.82 7.93
C ALA A 150 -17.75 9.34 7.55
N GLY A 151 -18.55 8.60 8.33
CA GLY A 151 -18.87 7.19 8.08
C GLY A 151 -17.75 6.20 8.43
N LEU A 152 -16.65 6.67 9.03
CA LEU A 152 -15.62 5.78 9.56
C LEU A 152 -15.98 5.36 10.98
N ASP A 153 -16.75 4.30 11.11
CA ASP A 153 -17.15 3.72 12.40
C ASP A 153 -16.42 2.40 12.70
N THR A 154 -16.69 1.81 13.87
CA THR A 154 -16.09 0.54 14.29
C THR A 154 -16.37 -0.60 13.31
N ALA A 155 -17.57 -0.67 12.73
CA ALA A 155 -17.93 -1.74 11.81
C ALA A 155 -17.15 -1.63 10.50
N VAL A 156 -17.03 -0.41 9.96
CA VAL A 156 -16.20 -0.12 8.77
C VAL A 156 -14.73 -0.44 9.05
N MET A 157 -14.21 -0.07 10.22
CA MET A 157 -12.84 -0.39 10.58
C MET A 157 -12.60 -1.89 10.75
N CYS A 158 -13.51 -2.64 11.38
CA CYS A 158 -13.42 -4.10 11.44
C CYS A 158 -13.36 -4.73 10.04
N ALA A 159 -14.24 -4.31 9.12
CA ALA A 159 -14.23 -4.82 7.75
C ALA A 159 -12.91 -4.50 7.01
N ARG A 160 -12.35 -3.29 7.20
CA ARG A 160 -11.06 -2.91 6.63
C ARG A 160 -9.90 -3.73 7.21
N LEU A 161 -9.91 -3.99 8.52
CA LEU A 161 -8.90 -4.82 9.17
C LEU A 161 -8.97 -6.28 8.73
N GLU A 162 -10.17 -6.83 8.51
CA GLU A 162 -10.35 -8.17 7.94
C GLU A 162 -9.78 -8.28 6.52
N ALA A 163 -10.05 -7.26 5.69
CA ALA A 163 -9.46 -7.17 4.36
C ALA A 163 -7.93 -7.05 4.44
N GLU A 164 -7.40 -6.25 5.36
CA GLU A 164 -5.96 -6.10 5.58
C GLU A 164 -5.30 -7.42 6.02
N GLN A 165 -5.96 -8.23 6.84
CA GLN A 165 -5.44 -9.56 7.21
C GLN A 165 -5.26 -10.47 5.99
N THR A 166 -6.16 -10.37 5.01
CA THR A 166 -6.06 -11.11 3.74
C THR A 166 -4.93 -10.52 2.88
N ASN A 167 -4.91 -9.20 2.71
CA ASN A 167 -3.87 -8.46 1.99
C ASN A 167 -2.45 -8.78 2.51
N LEU A 168 -2.26 -8.78 3.83
CA LEU A 168 -0.98 -9.10 4.48
C LEU A 168 -0.57 -10.57 4.30
N ALA A 169 -1.53 -11.49 4.23
CA ALA A 169 -1.23 -12.90 3.92
C ALA A 169 -0.74 -13.05 2.47
N GLU A 170 -1.40 -12.39 1.54
CA GLU A 170 -1.06 -12.43 0.10
C GLU A 170 0.30 -11.77 -0.18
N VAL A 171 0.55 -10.59 0.39
CA VAL A 171 1.82 -9.88 0.18
C VAL A 171 3.01 -10.62 0.80
N ALA A 172 2.83 -11.31 1.94
CA ALA A 172 3.87 -12.15 2.52
C ALA A 172 4.26 -13.28 1.56
N ALA A 173 3.28 -13.99 1.00
CA ALA A 173 3.53 -15.06 0.03
C ALA A 173 4.15 -14.53 -1.28
N LEU A 174 3.77 -13.32 -1.71
CA LEU A 174 4.36 -12.66 -2.87
C LEU A 174 5.85 -12.31 -2.63
N LEU A 175 6.19 -11.76 -1.47
CA LEU A 175 7.56 -11.41 -1.10
C LEU A 175 8.47 -12.64 -0.97
N GLU A 176 7.93 -13.78 -0.53
CA GLU A 176 8.69 -15.04 -0.51
C GLU A 176 9.00 -15.57 -1.90
N ARG A 177 8.05 -15.42 -2.84
CA ARG A 177 8.22 -15.85 -4.23
C ARG A 177 9.12 -14.91 -5.03
N ASP A 178 9.04 -13.60 -4.77
CA ASP A 178 9.80 -12.58 -5.48
C ASP A 178 10.61 -11.71 -4.50
N PRO A 179 11.83 -12.14 -4.14
CA PRO A 179 12.65 -11.47 -3.13
C PRO A 179 13.21 -10.13 -3.58
N ARG A 180 12.93 -9.68 -4.80
CA ARG A 180 13.31 -8.32 -5.27
C ARG A 180 12.38 -7.26 -4.69
N LEU A 181 11.15 -7.65 -4.33
CA LEU A 181 10.13 -6.74 -3.81
C LEU A 181 10.46 -6.29 -2.39
N GLY A 182 9.93 -5.14 -1.99
CA GLY A 182 10.19 -4.54 -0.68
C GLY A 182 11.57 -3.90 -0.54
N PHE A 183 12.45 -4.01 -1.54
CA PHE A 183 13.71 -3.28 -1.61
C PHE A 183 13.47 -1.80 -1.95
N TYR A 184 14.13 -0.91 -1.20
CA TYR A 184 14.11 0.52 -1.41
C TYR A 184 15.49 0.99 -1.84
N GLU A 185 15.59 1.47 -3.09
CA GLU A 185 16.87 1.73 -3.76
C GLU A 185 17.67 2.86 -3.10
N GLU A 186 17.04 3.98 -2.78
CA GLU A 186 17.71 5.15 -2.18
C GLU A 186 18.39 4.81 -0.85
N ALA A 187 17.81 3.87 -0.08
CA ALA A 187 18.33 3.42 1.20
C ALA A 187 19.16 2.13 1.10
N GLN A 188 19.23 1.50 -0.07
CA GLN A 188 19.87 0.20 -0.32
C GLN A 188 19.44 -0.88 0.70
N ARG A 189 18.15 -0.90 1.08
CA ARG A 189 17.61 -1.77 2.15
C ARG A 189 16.20 -2.24 1.86
N TYR A 190 15.82 -3.38 2.43
CA TYR A 190 14.45 -3.86 2.43
C TYR A 190 13.63 -3.15 3.50
N TYR A 191 12.60 -2.41 3.08
CA TYR A 191 11.64 -1.74 3.97
C TYR A 191 10.52 -2.69 4.40
N VAL A 192 10.19 -3.65 3.53
CA VAL A 192 9.16 -4.65 3.75
C VAL A 192 9.80 -6.02 3.50
N THR A 193 9.66 -6.91 4.46
CA THR A 193 10.14 -8.30 4.38
C THR A 193 8.97 -9.23 4.75
N PRO A 194 9.02 -10.52 4.36
CA PRO A 194 7.99 -11.48 4.78
C PRO A 194 7.78 -11.48 6.29
N ASP A 195 8.85 -11.37 7.07
CA ASP A 195 8.79 -11.38 8.54
C ASP A 195 8.18 -10.11 9.12
N SER A 196 8.48 -8.93 8.56
CA SER A 196 7.86 -7.68 9.03
C SER A 196 6.37 -7.63 8.70
N VAL A 197 5.95 -8.17 7.55
CA VAL A 197 4.54 -8.32 7.18
C VAL A 197 3.82 -9.27 8.14
N ARG A 198 4.42 -10.41 8.48
CA ARG A 198 3.83 -11.37 9.45
C ARG A 198 3.70 -10.75 10.84
N ALA A 199 4.71 -10.01 11.29
CA ALA A 199 4.68 -9.31 12.56
C ALA A 199 3.54 -8.27 12.60
N LYS A 200 3.39 -7.45 11.55
CA LYS A 200 2.25 -6.54 11.40
C LYS A 200 0.93 -7.30 11.44
N ARG A 201 0.80 -8.37 10.64
CA ARG A 201 -0.44 -9.16 10.57
C ARG A 201 -0.86 -9.69 11.93
N GLN A 202 0.08 -10.23 12.72
CA GLN A 202 -0.18 -10.70 14.08
C GLN A 202 -0.63 -9.58 15.02
N ALA A 203 0.04 -8.43 14.98
CA ALA A 203 -0.33 -7.27 15.81
C ALA A 203 -1.73 -6.75 15.47
N ASP A 204 -2.02 -6.59 14.18
CA ASP A 204 -3.30 -6.08 13.68
C ASP A 204 -4.45 -7.07 13.96
N ALA A 205 -4.18 -8.39 13.98
CA ALA A 205 -5.16 -9.40 14.37
C ALA A 205 -5.56 -9.31 15.86
N ALA A 206 -4.62 -8.97 16.73
CA ALA A 206 -4.89 -8.75 18.15
C ALA A 206 -5.74 -7.48 18.39
N ILE A 207 -5.58 -6.47 17.54
CA ILE A 207 -6.45 -5.29 17.52
C ILE A 207 -7.86 -5.68 17.08
N LEU A 208 -8.00 -6.35 15.93
CA LEU A 208 -9.30 -6.78 15.40
C LEU A 208 -10.08 -7.63 16.39
N THR A 209 -9.41 -8.52 17.12
CA THR A 209 -10.04 -9.37 18.15
C THR A 209 -10.64 -8.55 19.29
N ARG A 210 -10.04 -7.40 19.65
CA ARG A 210 -10.54 -6.54 20.74
C ARG A 210 -11.67 -5.60 20.33
N LEU A 211 -11.83 -5.36 19.03
CA LEU A 211 -12.91 -4.51 18.50
C LEU A 211 -14.23 -5.26 18.29
N ARG A 212 -14.18 -6.60 18.33
CA ARG A 212 -15.35 -7.48 18.27
C ARG A 212 -15.81 -7.83 19.67
#